data_AF-A0A7G5LLR0-F1
#
_entry.id   AF-A0A7G5LLR0-F1
#
_cell.length_a   1.000
_cell.length_b   1.000
_cell.length_c   1.000
_cell.angle_alpha   90.00
_cell.angle_beta   90.00
_cell.angle_gamma   90.00
#
_symmetry.space_group_name_H-M   'P 1'
#
loop_
_entity.id
_entity.type
_entity.pdbx_description
1 polymer ?
#
loop_
_entity_poly.entity_id
_entity_poly.type
_entity_poly.pdbx_seq_one_letter_code
_entity_poly.pdbx_strand_id
1 'polypeptide(L)'
;MSRLIKTIGLAAMVALVATQYSAASQLIYRPINPSLGGDPINGNWLLAYGQGQRKGGSDSPGFSIDFPDFGDLGQDWCHRS
;
A
#
# COMPACT_ATOMS: atom_id res chain seq x y z
N MET A 1 -42.54 38.21 -26.51
CA MET A 1 -41.54 38.29 -25.42
C MET A 1 -41.80 37.37 -24.22
N SER A 2 -43.04 37.20 -23.73
CA SER A 2 -43.27 36.50 -22.44
C SER A 2 -42.90 35.01 -22.40
N ARG A 3 -42.94 34.29 -23.54
CA ARG A 3 -42.54 32.87 -23.60
C ARG A 3 -41.03 32.68 -23.49
N LEU A 4 -40.25 33.61 -24.05
CA LEU A 4 -38.80 33.58 -24.02
C LEU A 4 -38.24 33.82 -22.60
N ILE A 5 -38.86 34.73 -21.85
CA ILE A 5 -38.48 35.04 -20.47
C ILE A 5 -38.73 33.82 -19.56
N LYS A 6 -39.85 33.11 -19.77
CA LYS A 6 -40.17 31.90 -18.98
C LYS A 6 -39.23 30.73 -19.25
N THR A 7 -38.83 30.52 -20.51
CA THR A 7 -37.88 29.44 -20.86
C THR A 7 -36.49 29.73 -20.32
N ILE A 8 -36.04 30.99 -20.33
CA ILE A 8 -34.76 31.40 -19.75
C ILE A 8 -34.80 31.22 -18.23
N GLY A 9 -35.89 31.63 -17.57
CA GLY A 9 -36.06 31.46 -16.12
C GLY A 9 -36.07 29.99 -15.69
N LEU A 10 -36.75 29.12 -16.45
CA LEU A 10 -36.76 27.67 -16.20
C LEU A 10 -35.36 27.06 -16.37
N ALA A 11 -34.67 27.39 -17.46
CA ALA A 11 -33.33 26.87 -17.74
C ALA A 11 -32.31 27.29 -16.66
N ALA A 12 -32.40 28.54 -16.18
CA ALA A 12 -31.55 29.04 -15.09
C ALA A 12 -31.80 28.30 -13.77
N MET A 13 -33.06 28.00 -13.44
CA MET A 13 -33.39 27.18 -12.27
C MET A 13 -32.83 25.77 -12.37
N VAL A 14 -32.96 25.12 -13.51
CA VAL A 14 -32.44 23.75 -13.73
C VAL A 14 -30.92 23.72 -13.61
N ALA A 15 -30.23 24.72 -14.16
CA ALA A 15 -28.78 24.83 -14.05
C ALA A 15 -28.29 25.01 -12.59
N LEU A 16 -29.01 25.79 -11.77
CA LEU A 16 -28.66 25.98 -10.36
C LEU A 16 -28.82 24.71 -9.51
N VAL A 17 -29.78 23.85 -9.83
CA VAL A 17 -30.01 22.60 -9.10
C VAL A 17 -29.01 21.52 -9.51
N ALA A 18 -28.54 21.56 -10.76
CA ALA A 18 -27.62 20.55 -11.31
C ALA A 18 -26.21 20.59 -10.69
N THR A 19 -25.81 21.68 -10.04
CA THR A 19 -24.44 21.85 -9.50
C THR A 19 -24.23 21.26 -8.09
N GLN A 20 -25.23 20.64 -7.47
CA GLN A 20 -25.21 20.31 -6.03
C GLN A 20 -24.56 18.97 -5.65
N TYR A 21 -24.00 18.21 -6.60
CA TYR A 21 -23.50 16.86 -6.32
C TYR A 21 -22.02 16.69 -6.69
N SER A 22 -21.13 17.20 -5.85
CA SER A 22 -19.73 16.77 -5.83
C SER A 22 -19.30 16.45 -4.40
N ALA A 23 -19.89 15.40 -3.82
CA ALA A 23 -19.50 14.86 -2.53
C ALA A 23 -18.39 13.81 -2.73
N ALA A 24 -17.13 14.22 -2.66
CA ALA A 24 -16.01 13.30 -2.59
C ALA A 24 -15.85 12.80 -1.15
N SER A 25 -16.02 11.50 -0.92
CA SER A 25 -15.66 10.88 0.36
C SER A 25 -14.15 10.85 0.52
N GLN A 26 -13.65 11.10 1.73
CA GLN A 26 -12.21 11.00 2.01
C GLN A 26 -11.74 9.55 1.86
N LEU A 27 -10.79 9.32 0.97
CA LEU A 27 -10.07 8.05 0.92
C LEU A 27 -8.87 8.13 1.86
N ILE A 28 -9.02 7.64 3.09
CA ILE A 28 -7.93 7.56 4.07
C ILE A 28 -7.17 6.26 3.84
N TYR A 29 -5.87 6.36 3.52
CA TYR A 29 -5.00 5.19 3.55
C TYR A 29 -4.77 4.75 5.00
N ARG A 30 -5.15 3.51 5.31
CA ARG A 30 -4.84 2.87 6.58
C ARG A 30 -4.11 1.56 6.25
N PRO A 31 -2.92 1.33 6.82
CA PRO A 31 -2.21 0.08 6.60
C PRO A 31 -3.06 -1.11 7.01
N ILE A 32 -3.06 -2.17 6.20
CA ILE A 32 -3.80 -3.40 6.53
C ILE A 32 -3.05 -4.20 7.60
N ASN A 33 -1.72 -4.09 7.63
CA ASN A 33 -0.85 -4.77 8.59
C ASN A 33 -0.94 -4.11 9.99
N PRO A 34 -1.32 -4.86 11.04
CA PRO A 34 -1.37 -4.34 12.41
C PRO A 34 -0.07 -3.70 12.89
N SER A 35 1.10 -4.23 12.49
CA SER A 35 2.41 -3.70 12.90
C SER A 35 2.71 -2.30 12.36
N LEU A 36 1.97 -1.84 11.35
CA LEU A 36 2.08 -0.49 10.79
C LEU A 36 0.93 0.43 11.26
N GLY A 37 0.18 0.04 12.29
CA GLY A 37 -0.98 0.79 12.79
C GLY A 37 -2.32 0.43 12.13
N GLY A 38 -2.39 -0.74 11.49
CA GLY A 38 -3.61 -1.31 10.93
C GLY A 38 -4.53 -1.96 11.97
N ASP A 39 -5.64 -2.52 11.49
CA ASP A 39 -6.62 -3.20 12.35
C ASP A 39 -6.06 -4.51 12.94
N PRO A 40 -5.98 -4.67 14.27
CA PRO A 40 -5.46 -5.89 14.90
C PRO A 40 -6.23 -7.16 14.52
N ILE A 41 -7.50 -7.07 14.08
CA ILE A 41 -8.29 -8.23 13.67
C ILE A 41 -7.68 -8.97 12.48
N ASN A 42 -6.93 -8.26 11.62
CA ASN A 42 -6.31 -8.84 10.42
C ASN A 42 -5.02 -9.61 10.75
N GLY A 43 -4.49 -9.51 11.97
CA GLY A 43 -3.20 -10.08 12.34
C GLY A 43 -3.15 -11.60 12.16
N ASN A 44 -4.14 -12.32 12.66
CA ASN A 44 -4.14 -13.78 12.60
C ASN A 44 -4.24 -14.29 11.15
N TRP A 45 -5.07 -13.65 10.32
CA TRP A 45 -5.21 -14.01 8.90
C TRP A 45 -3.93 -13.71 8.11
N LEU A 46 -3.32 -12.53 8.29
CA LEU A 46 -2.09 -12.15 7.60
C LEU A 46 -0.92 -13.08 7.96
N LEU A 47 -0.83 -13.51 9.22
CA LEU A 47 0.20 -14.47 9.66
C LEU A 47 -0.01 -15.86 9.04
N ALA A 48 -1.25 -16.38 9.06
CA ALA A 48 -1.56 -17.66 8.44
C ALA A 48 -1.33 -17.64 6.92
N TYR A 49 -1.71 -16.54 6.26
CA TYR A 49 -1.47 -16.33 4.83
C TYR A 49 0.03 -16.31 4.51
N GLY A 50 0.82 -15.58 5.30
CA GLY A 50 2.27 -15.55 5.17
C GLY A 50 2.88 -16.94 5.35
N GLN A 51 2.49 -17.67 6.39
CA GLN A 51 2.97 -19.04 6.65
C GLN A 51 2.61 -20.02 5.53
N GLY A 52 1.40 -19.95 4.97
CA GLY A 52 0.98 -20.79 3.84
C GLY A 52 1.72 -20.51 2.53
N GLN A 53 2.32 -19.31 2.40
CA GLN A 53 3.13 -18.92 1.24
C GLN A 53 4.63 -19.08 1.45
N ARG A 54 5.08 -19.28 2.69
CA ARG A 54 6.49 -19.52 2.98
C ARG A 54 6.92 -20.82 2.31
N LYS A 55 7.77 -20.71 1.29
CA LYS A 55 8.48 -21.82 0.66
C LYS A 55 9.82 -22.14 1.32
N GLY A 56 10.09 -21.60 2.51
CA GLY A 56 11.39 -21.69 3.17
C GLY A 56 11.28 -22.12 4.63
N GLY A 57 11.59 -23.39 4.88
CA GLY A 57 12.27 -23.80 6.10
C GLY A 57 13.67 -24.22 5.68
N SER A 58 14.70 -23.49 6.11
CA SER A 58 16.14 -23.81 6.02
C SER A 58 16.73 -24.44 4.74
N ASP A 59 16.00 -24.54 3.64
CA ASP A 59 16.50 -24.97 2.34
C ASP A 59 16.98 -23.73 1.59
N SER A 60 18.02 -23.10 2.14
CA SER A 60 18.91 -22.32 1.30
C SER A 60 19.55 -23.34 0.34
N PRO A 61 19.36 -23.28 -0.99
CA PRO A 61 20.30 -23.96 -1.87
C PRO A 61 21.64 -23.30 -1.55
N GLY A 62 22.51 -24.03 -0.86
CA GLY A 62 23.78 -23.52 -0.40
C GLY A 62 24.49 -22.93 -1.60
N PHE A 63 24.52 -21.60 -1.69
CA PHE A 63 25.34 -20.92 -2.66
C PHE A 63 26.76 -20.98 -2.08
N SER A 64 27.47 -22.07 -2.37
CA SER A 64 28.90 -22.12 -2.19
C SER A 64 29.50 -21.19 -3.22
N ILE A 65 29.80 -19.97 -2.80
CA ILE A 65 30.72 -19.13 -3.56
C ILE A 65 32.09 -19.79 -3.39
N ASP A 66 32.61 -20.39 -4.45
CA ASP A 66 34.04 -20.68 -4.54
C ASP A 66 34.77 -19.33 -4.61
N PHE A 67 35.00 -18.74 -3.44
CA PHE A 67 35.85 -17.56 -3.34
C PHE A 67 37.27 -18.00 -3.67
N PRO A 68 37.95 -17.40 -4.66
CA PRO A 68 39.38 -17.57 -4.81
C PRO A 68 40.04 -17.29 -3.46
N ASP A 69 40.99 -18.14 -3.07
CA ASP A 69 41.79 -17.93 -1.87
C ASP A 69 42.64 -16.66 -2.06
N PHE A 70 42.06 -15.51 -1.70
CA PHE A 70 42.77 -14.25 -1.53
C PHE A 70 43.56 -14.35 -0.25
N GLY A 71 44.67 -15.11 -0.32
CA GLY A 71 45.58 -15.30 0.78
C GLY A 71 45.82 -13.98 1.50
N ASP A 72 45.53 -14.00 2.80
CA ASP A 72 45.96 -13.00 3.77
C ASP A 72 45.43 -11.56 3.57
N LEU A 73 44.14 -11.43 3.25
CA LEU A 73 43.39 -10.20 3.56
C LEU A 73 42.48 -10.42 4.77
N GLY A 74 43.13 -10.65 5.91
CA GLY A 74 42.70 -10.38 7.27
C GLY A 74 41.20 -10.52 7.63
N GLN A 75 40.88 -11.65 8.29
CA GLN A 75 39.75 -11.80 9.24
C GLN A 75 39.94 -10.95 10.53
N ASP A 76 40.95 -10.08 10.53
CA ASP A 76 41.46 -9.24 11.62
C ASP A 76 40.41 -8.26 12.15
N TRP A 77 39.37 -7.98 11.36
CA TRP A 77 38.29 -7.05 11.73
C TRP A 77 37.41 -7.55 12.88
N CYS A 78 37.38 -8.86 13.17
CA CYS A 78 36.51 -9.40 14.23
C CYS A 78 37.22 -9.58 15.59
N HIS A 79 38.54 -9.39 15.68
CA HIS A 79 39.31 -9.65 16.90
C HIS A 79 39.90 -8.40 17.58
N ARG A 80 39.56 -7.19 17.10
CA ARG A 80 40.04 -5.92 17.67
C ARG A 80 38.90 -5.04 18.21
N SER A 81 38.14 -5.60 19.15
CA SER A 81 37.25 -4.85 20.07
C SER A 81 37.22 -5.52 21.42
#